data_AF-A0AA37JJW2-F1
#
_entry.id   AF-A0AA37JJW2-F1
#
_cell.length_a   1.000
_cell.length_b   1.000
_cell.length_c   1.000
_cell.angle_alpha   90.00
_cell.angle_beta   90.00
_cell.angle_gamma   90.00
#
_symmetry.space_group_name_H-M   'P 1'
#
loop_
_entity.id
_entity.type
_entity.pdbx_description
1 polymer ?
#
loop_
_entity_poly.entity_id
_entity_poly.type
_entity_poly.pdbx_seq_one_letter_code
_entity_poly.pdbx_strand_id
1 'polypeptide(L)'
;MPVRGAFYIVEEYRKYIEQKGLNLYGSRLITLPVPQFYVFYNGLKEEPDYVEMKLSNAFSSLHPELEPCMEFKAIMVNINRGHNKGLMEQCSALKEYAEFVARIRDRTKAGADLLEAIGEVIDSCIRDGWDTGGIFVITQSGGV
;
A
#
# COMPACT_ATOMS: atom_id res chain seq x y z
N MET A 1 0.70 5.24 -4.97
CA MET A 1 0.59 6.63 -5.45
C MET A 1 -0.75 7.24 -5.03
N PRO A 2 -0.78 8.50 -4.57
CA PRO A 2 -1.95 9.16 -3.98
C PRO A 2 -3.13 9.30 -4.96
N VAL A 3 -2.87 9.43 -6.25
CA VAL A 3 -3.90 9.50 -7.31
C VAL A 3 -4.81 8.27 -7.29
N ARG A 4 -4.26 7.06 -7.23
CA ARG A 4 -5.06 5.81 -7.14
C ARG A 4 -5.89 5.77 -5.86
N GLY A 5 -5.32 6.22 -4.74
CA GLY A 5 -6.01 6.28 -3.46
C GLY A 5 -7.23 7.20 -3.48
N ALA A 6 -7.12 8.35 -4.14
CA ALA A 6 -8.24 9.28 -4.30
C ALA A 6 -9.41 8.61 -5.05
N PHE A 7 -9.14 7.89 -6.14
CA PHE A 7 -10.19 7.14 -6.85
C PHE A 7 -10.82 6.05 -5.98
N TYR A 8 -10.03 5.27 -5.24
CA TYR A 8 -10.60 4.23 -4.37
C TYR A 8 -11.53 4.80 -3.30
N ILE A 9 -11.17 5.91 -2.67
CA ILE A 9 -12.02 6.55 -1.64
C ILE A 9 -13.32 7.11 -2.25
N VAL A 10 -13.25 7.73 -3.43
CA VAL A 10 -14.45 8.24 -4.11
C VAL A 10 -15.42 7.10 -4.44
N GLU A 11 -14.91 5.99 -4.98
CA GLU A 11 -15.73 4.81 -5.27
C GLU A 11 -16.33 4.18 -4.00
N GLU A 12 -15.57 4.15 -2.91
CA GLU A 12 -16.07 3.60 -1.65
C GLU A 12 -17.15 4.48 -1.03
N TYR A 13 -17.02 5.80 -1.11
CA TYR A 13 -18.08 6.71 -0.69
C TYR A 13 -19.31 6.65 -1.57
N ARG A 14 -19.16 6.44 -2.88
CA ARG A 14 -20.30 6.21 -3.77
C ARG A 14 -21.12 5.01 -3.28
N LYS A 15 -20.46 3.88 -3.05
CA LYS A 15 -21.13 2.68 -2.51
C LYS A 15 -21.76 2.94 -1.14
N TYR A 16 -21.07 3.63 -0.26
CA TYR A 16 -21.58 3.98 1.07
C TYR A 16 -22.86 4.82 0.99
N ILE A 17 -22.87 5.83 0.12
CA ILE A 17 -24.03 6.71 -0.12
C ILE A 17 -25.22 5.90 -0.65
N GLU A 18 -24.98 5.03 -1.63
CA GLU A 18 -26.01 4.17 -2.22
C GLU A 18 -26.60 3.20 -1.17
N GLN A 19 -25.73 2.51 -0.42
CA GLN A 19 -26.15 1.57 0.63
C GLN A 19 -26.95 2.22 1.75
N LYS A 20 -26.66 3.50 2.06
CA LYS A 20 -27.35 4.27 3.10
C LYS A 20 -28.53 5.09 2.56
N GLY A 21 -28.78 5.07 1.25
CA GLY A 21 -29.86 5.84 0.60
C GLY A 21 -29.71 7.35 0.82
N LEU A 22 -28.48 7.86 0.91
CA LEU A 22 -28.23 9.29 1.20
C LEU A 22 -28.53 10.14 -0.04
N ASN A 23 -29.34 11.19 0.13
CA ASN A 23 -29.74 12.05 -0.97
C ASN A 23 -28.65 13.10 -1.30
N LEU A 24 -27.86 12.83 -2.34
CA LEU A 24 -26.81 13.73 -2.84
C LEU A 24 -27.33 15.06 -3.42
N TYR A 25 -28.58 15.09 -3.86
CA TYR A 25 -29.18 16.28 -4.49
C TYR A 25 -30.04 17.09 -3.50
N GLY A 26 -30.01 16.72 -2.22
CA GLY A 26 -30.67 17.47 -1.16
C GLY A 26 -29.87 18.69 -0.71
N SER A 27 -30.51 19.60 0.01
CA SER A 27 -29.86 20.75 0.67
C SER A 27 -29.19 20.41 2.00
N ARG A 28 -29.40 19.18 2.51
CA ARG A 28 -28.84 18.73 3.79
C ARG A 28 -27.41 18.24 3.61
N LEU A 29 -26.52 18.71 4.49
CA LEU A 29 -25.14 18.23 4.55
C LEU A 29 -25.08 16.72 4.83
N ILE A 30 -24.37 15.98 3.97
CA ILE A 30 -24.09 14.56 4.15
C ILE A 30 -22.82 14.39 4.97
N THR A 31 -22.93 13.73 6.11
CA THR A 31 -21.75 13.38 6.92
C THR A 31 -21.16 12.07 6.39
N LEU A 32 -19.92 12.16 5.89
CA LEU A 32 -19.14 10.99 5.49
C LEU A 32 -18.23 10.56 6.64
N PRO A 33 -17.92 9.25 6.76
CA PRO A 33 -16.90 8.80 7.70
C PRO A 33 -15.54 9.41 7.36
N VAL A 34 -14.63 9.52 8.33
CA VAL A 34 -13.28 10.07 8.09
C VAL A 34 -12.44 9.02 7.36
N PRO A 35 -11.88 9.31 6.18
CA PRO A 35 -11.08 8.34 5.45
C PRO A 35 -9.71 8.19 6.10
N GLN A 36 -9.26 6.94 6.26
CA GLN A 36 -7.88 6.60 6.58
C GLN A 36 -7.37 5.73 5.44
N PHE A 37 -6.30 6.18 4.77
CA PHE A 37 -5.74 5.47 3.62
C PHE A 37 -4.26 5.20 3.84
N TYR A 38 -3.92 3.92 3.97
CA TYR A 38 -2.56 3.44 4.19
C TYR A 38 -2.03 2.71 2.96
N VAL A 39 -0.76 2.94 2.64
CA VAL A 39 -0.06 2.26 1.55
C VAL A 39 1.15 1.54 2.11
N PHE A 40 1.17 0.22 2.02
CA PHE A 40 2.35 -0.53 2.42
C PHE A 40 3.45 -0.41 1.37
N TYR A 41 4.60 0.11 1.79
CA TYR A 41 5.78 0.24 0.96
C TYR A 41 6.74 -0.91 1.22
N ASN A 42 7.02 -1.63 0.15
CA ASN A 42 8.02 -2.68 0.10
C ASN A 42 8.84 -2.46 -1.18
N GLY A 43 9.46 -1.29 -1.30
CA GLY A 43 10.34 -0.97 -2.42
C GLY A 43 11.82 -1.07 -2.03
N LEU A 44 12.69 -0.86 -3.02
CA LEU A 44 14.15 -0.96 -2.87
C LEU A 44 14.82 0.31 -2.31
N LYS A 45 14.12 1.45 -2.33
CA LYS A 45 14.68 2.69 -1.79
C LYS A 45 14.52 2.68 -0.28
N GLU A 46 15.54 3.18 0.41
CA GLU A 46 15.45 3.43 1.84
C GLU A 46 14.45 4.58 2.06
N GLU A 47 13.39 4.30 2.80
CA GLU A 47 12.33 5.26 3.13
C GLU A 47 12.07 5.20 4.64
N PRO A 48 11.65 6.29 5.29
CA PRO A 48 11.32 6.25 6.72
C PRO A 48 10.08 5.39 6.99
N ASP A 49 9.84 5.08 8.27
CA ASP A 49 8.70 4.23 8.69
C ASP A 49 7.34 4.75 8.21
N TYR A 50 7.18 6.07 8.17
CA TYR A 50 5.96 6.73 7.71
C TYR A 50 6.29 7.88 6.77
N VAL A 51 5.56 7.97 5.65
CA VAL A 51 5.61 9.11 4.73
C VAL A 51 4.20 9.57 4.42
N GLU A 52 3.90 10.84 4.66
CA GLU A 52 2.67 11.45 4.16
C GLU A 52 2.83 11.75 2.67
N MET A 53 1.97 11.14 1.85
CA MET A 53 1.85 11.43 0.43
C MET A 53 0.62 12.29 0.18
N LYS A 54 0.83 13.45 -0.43
CA LYS A 54 -0.26 14.37 -0.81
C LYS A 54 -0.58 14.25 -2.29
N LEU A 55 -1.86 14.36 -2.63
CA LEU A 55 -2.31 14.41 -4.01
C LEU A 55 -1.86 15.71 -4.68
N SER A 56 -1.77 16.80 -3.91
CA SER A 56 -1.28 18.08 -4.40
C SER A 56 0.12 18.02 -5.02
N ASN A 57 0.98 17.12 -4.54
CA ASN A 57 2.31 16.89 -5.12
C ASN A 57 2.28 16.33 -6.56
N ALA A 58 1.13 15.83 -7.02
CA ALA A 58 0.94 15.33 -8.38
C ALA A 58 0.35 16.37 -9.34
N PHE A 59 -0.08 17.54 -8.85
CA PHE A 59 -0.61 18.60 -9.71
C PHE A 59 0.50 19.33 -10.46
N SER A 60 0.14 19.84 -11.65
CA SER A 60 1.05 20.57 -12.51
C SER A 60 1.42 21.94 -11.91
N SER A 61 2.68 22.34 -12.02
CA SER A 61 3.17 23.66 -11.60
C SER A 61 2.92 24.78 -12.63
N LEU A 62 2.07 24.57 -13.65
CA LEU A 62 1.80 25.56 -14.69
C LEU A 62 1.10 26.83 -14.17
N HIS A 63 0.38 26.73 -13.06
CA HIS A 63 -0.35 27.83 -12.41
C HIS A 63 -0.04 27.87 -10.91
N PRO A 64 1.17 28.28 -10.51
CA PRO A 64 1.60 28.24 -9.11
C PRO A 64 0.81 29.20 -8.20
N GLU A 65 0.07 30.14 -8.76
CA GLU A 65 -0.81 31.07 -8.06
C GLU A 65 -2.13 30.45 -7.59
N LEU A 66 -2.52 29.30 -8.13
CA LEU A 66 -3.79 28.65 -7.82
C LEU A 66 -3.63 27.62 -6.71
N GLU A 67 -4.44 27.74 -5.66
CA GLU A 67 -4.53 26.71 -4.61
C GLU A 67 -5.43 25.55 -5.07
N PRO A 68 -5.00 24.29 -4.90
CA PRO A 68 -5.85 23.16 -5.27
C PRO A 68 -7.10 23.06 -4.39
N CYS A 69 -8.27 23.01 -5.04
CA CYS A 69 -9.55 22.83 -4.34
C CYS A 69 -9.77 21.40 -3.78
N MET A 70 -8.91 20.46 -4.15
CA MET A 70 -8.98 19.06 -3.70
C MET A 70 -7.63 18.64 -3.12
N GLU A 71 -7.67 18.15 -1.88
CA GLU A 71 -6.51 17.52 -1.25
C GLU A 71 -6.89 16.11 -0.79
N PHE A 72 -6.00 15.16 -1.06
CA PHE A 72 -6.11 13.79 -0.59
C PHE A 72 -4.77 13.36 -0.03
N LYS A 73 -4.81 12.78 1.16
CA LYS A 73 -3.61 12.32 1.86
C LYS A 73 -3.63 10.82 2.04
N ALA A 74 -2.48 10.22 1.76
CA ALA A 74 -2.22 8.81 1.99
C ALA A 74 -1.01 8.69 2.92
N ILE A 75 -1.06 7.76 3.87
CA ILE A 75 0.08 7.44 4.73
C ILE A 75 0.77 6.21 4.16
N MET A 76 1.97 6.40 3.64
CA MET A 76 2.84 5.29 3.28
C MET A 76 3.47 4.73 4.56
N VAL A 77 3.39 3.42 4.74
CA VAL A 77 3.97 2.68 5.86
C VAL A 77 5.04 1.76 5.31
N ASN A 78 6.29 1.97 5.71
CA ASN A 78 7.38 1.12 5.26
C ASN A 78 7.34 -0.23 5.97
N ILE A 79 7.09 -1.30 5.22
CA ILE A 79 7.01 -2.66 5.72
C ILE A 79 8.26 -3.48 5.41
N ASN A 80 9.34 -2.84 4.96
CA ASN A 80 10.62 -3.51 4.76
C ASN A 80 11.16 -4.09 6.08
N ARG A 81 11.96 -5.14 5.98
CA ARG A 81 12.59 -5.80 7.12
C ARG A 81 13.31 -4.78 8.02
N GLY A 82 12.93 -4.74 9.29
CA GLY A 82 13.52 -3.84 10.29
C GLY A 82 12.72 -2.56 10.58
N HIS A 83 11.75 -2.22 9.73
CA HIS A 83 10.87 -1.05 9.89
C HIS A 83 9.57 -1.39 10.62
N ASN A 84 8.91 -0.37 11.19
CA ASN A 84 7.57 -0.48 11.78
C ASN A 84 7.40 -1.68 12.73
N LYS A 85 8.36 -1.88 13.64
CA LYS A 85 8.45 -3.06 14.52
C LYS A 85 7.15 -3.33 15.29
N GLY A 86 6.50 -2.30 15.83
CA GLY A 86 5.24 -2.45 16.54
C GLY A 86 4.10 -2.99 15.65
N LEU A 87 4.02 -2.58 14.39
CA LEU A 87 3.05 -3.13 13.43
C LEU A 87 3.37 -4.59 13.10
N MET A 88 4.65 -4.91 12.93
CA MET A 88 5.12 -6.27 12.64
C MET A 88 4.94 -7.24 13.82
N GLU A 89 4.99 -6.74 15.05
CA GLU A 89 4.70 -7.51 16.25
C GLU A 89 3.21 -7.84 16.38
N GLN A 90 2.34 -6.94 15.94
CA GLN A 90 0.88 -7.12 15.98
C GLN A 90 0.34 -7.95 14.80
N CYS A 91 1.03 -7.96 13.66
CA CYS A 91 0.59 -8.64 12.44
C CYS A 91 1.66 -9.62 11.92
N SER A 92 1.55 -10.88 12.32
CA SER A 92 2.47 -11.95 11.90
C SER A 92 2.50 -12.13 10.39
N ALA A 93 1.35 -12.09 9.72
CA ALA A 93 1.26 -12.24 8.26
C ALA A 93 2.04 -11.14 7.51
N LEU A 94 1.98 -9.90 7.98
CA LEU A 94 2.71 -8.79 7.37
C LEU A 94 4.22 -8.94 7.60
N LYS A 95 4.62 -9.42 8.78
CA LYS A 95 6.01 -9.71 9.13
C LYS A 95 6.58 -10.84 8.27
N GLU A 96 5.85 -11.92 8.10
CA GLU A 96 6.22 -13.06 7.23
C GLU A 96 6.36 -12.60 5.78
N TYR A 97 5.40 -11.81 5.28
CA TYR A 97 5.48 -11.23 3.94
C TYR A 97 6.71 -10.31 3.76
N ALA A 98 6.99 -9.43 4.74
CA ALA A 98 8.15 -8.56 4.71
C ALA A 98 9.47 -9.34 4.64
N GLU A 99 9.58 -10.39 5.46
CA GLU A 99 10.74 -11.27 5.49
C GLU A 99 10.85 -12.11 4.21
N PHE A 100 9.73 -12.60 3.65
CA PHE A 100 9.68 -13.30 2.36
C PHE A 100 10.28 -12.45 1.24
N VAL A 101 9.80 -11.21 1.10
CA VAL A 101 10.30 -10.32 0.04
C VAL A 101 11.75 -9.92 0.27
N ALA A 102 12.18 -9.76 1.53
CA ALA A 102 13.58 -9.51 1.86
C ALA A 102 14.48 -10.68 1.40
N ARG A 103 14.08 -11.93 1.67
CA ARG A 103 14.82 -13.13 1.26
C ARG A 103 14.92 -13.26 -0.27
N ILE A 104 13.84 -12.99 -1.01
CA ILE A 104 13.88 -12.98 -2.49
C ILE A 104 14.90 -11.96 -2.97
N ARG A 105 14.90 -10.75 -2.40
CA ARG A 105 15.85 -9.70 -2.77
C ARG A 105 17.29 -10.08 -2.51
N ASP A 106 17.58 -10.70 -1.37
CA ASP A 106 18.93 -11.14 -1.03
C ASP A 106 19.44 -12.15 -2.05
N ARG A 107 18.58 -13.07 -2.52
CA ARG A 107 18.90 -14.06 -3.55
C ARG A 107 19.08 -13.44 -4.93
N THR A 108 18.19 -12.54 -5.35
CA THR A 108 18.32 -11.83 -6.62
C THR A 108 19.57 -10.96 -6.66
N LYS A 109 19.93 -10.31 -5.54
CA LYS A 109 21.20 -9.56 -5.42
C LYS A 109 22.43 -10.46 -5.50
N ALA A 110 22.33 -11.71 -5.06
CA ALA A 110 23.39 -12.71 -5.18
C ALA A 110 23.53 -13.29 -6.60
N GLY A 111 22.69 -12.87 -7.55
CA GLY A 111 22.78 -13.25 -8.96
C GLY A 111 21.85 -14.38 -9.38
N ALA A 112 20.95 -14.85 -8.50
CA ALA A 112 19.94 -15.84 -8.86
C ALA A 112 18.86 -15.22 -9.77
N ASP A 113 18.34 -16.02 -10.70
CA ASP A 113 17.15 -15.62 -11.48
C ASP A 113 15.94 -15.44 -10.55
N LEU A 114 15.01 -14.57 -10.92
CA LEU A 114 13.85 -14.26 -10.08
C LEU A 114 13.00 -15.49 -9.78
N LEU A 115 12.78 -16.37 -10.75
CA LEU A 115 11.95 -17.57 -10.55
C LEU A 115 12.65 -18.59 -9.66
N GLU A 116 13.96 -18.74 -9.83
CA GLU A 116 14.79 -19.60 -8.99
C GLU A 116 14.83 -19.09 -7.54
N ALA A 117 15.06 -17.79 -7.36
CA ALA A 117 15.03 -17.14 -6.05
C ALA A 117 13.67 -17.30 -5.34
N ILE A 118 12.56 -17.17 -6.07
CA ILE A 118 11.23 -17.39 -5.51
C ILE A 118 11.06 -18.85 -5.06
N GLY A 119 11.45 -19.82 -5.89
CA GLY A 119 11.35 -21.24 -5.56
C GLY A 119 12.15 -21.60 -4.31
N GLU A 120 13.43 -21.19 -4.26
CA GLU A 120 14.29 -21.44 -3.09
C GLU A 120 13.74 -20.82 -1.81
N VAL A 121 13.19 -19.61 -1.90
CA VAL A 121 12.63 -18.91 -0.74
C VAL A 121 11.35 -19.58 -0.27
N ILE A 122 10.47 -20.00 -1.18
CA ILE A 122 9.27 -20.78 -0.82
C ILE A 122 9.68 -22.05 -0.09
N ASP A 123 10.65 -22.81 -0.62
CA ASP A 123 11.14 -24.03 0.03
C ASP A 123 11.73 -23.74 1.41
N SER A 124 12.44 -22.62 1.56
CA SER A 124 12.97 -22.17 2.85
C SER A 124 11.88 -21.78 3.83
N CYS A 125 10.81 -21.11 3.37
CA CYS A 125 9.68 -20.73 4.20
C CYS A 125 8.88 -21.95 4.67
N ILE A 126 8.70 -22.97 3.81
CA ILE A 126 8.07 -24.24 4.17
C ILE A 126 8.90 -24.95 5.26
N ARG A 127 10.23 -25.01 5.11
CA ARG A 127 11.13 -25.59 6.13
C ARG A 127 11.07 -24.85 7.46
N ASP A 128 10.92 -23.53 7.42
CA ASP A 128 10.77 -22.68 8.62
C ASP A 128 9.37 -22.80 9.25
N GLY A 129 8.48 -23.62 8.69
CA GLY A 129 7.14 -23.90 9.23
C GLY A 129 6.10 -22.82 8.93
N TRP A 130 6.31 -21.99 7.90
CA TRP A 130 5.32 -21.01 7.49
C TRP A 130 4.19 -21.72 6.76
N ASP A 131 2.95 -21.54 7.23
CA ASP A 131 1.77 -22.13 6.61
C ASP A 131 1.52 -21.42 5.28
N THR A 132 1.95 -22.06 4.18
CA THR A 132 1.95 -21.50 2.82
C THR A 132 0.55 -21.19 2.28
N GLY A 133 -0.52 -21.49 3.03
CA GLY A 133 -1.89 -21.13 2.70
C GLY A 133 -2.18 -19.61 2.65
N GLY A 134 -1.28 -18.76 3.18
CA GLY A 134 -1.51 -17.31 3.27
C GLY A 134 -0.72 -16.43 2.28
N ILE A 135 0.36 -16.92 1.67
CA ILE A 135 1.24 -16.10 0.82
C ILE A 135 0.79 -16.21 -0.65
N PHE A 136 -0.40 -15.67 -0.93
CA PHE A 136 -0.74 -15.32 -2.31
C PHE A 136 0.12 -14.11 -2.70
N VAL A 137 1.16 -14.36 -3.49
CA VAL A 137 1.93 -13.31 -4.15
C VAL A 137 1.01 -12.62 -5.16
N ILE A 138 0.24 -11.63 -4.71
CA ILE A 138 -0.41 -10.68 -5.61
C ILE A 138 0.69 -9.68 -6.02
N THR A 139 1.54 -10.08 -6.96
CA THR A 139 2.32 -9.10 -7.70
C THR A 139 1.32 -8.25 -8.47
N GLN A 140 1.13 -6.98 -8.08
CA GLN A 140 0.72 -5.99 -9.07
C GLN A 140 1.83 -5.97 -10.10
N SER A 141 1.61 -6.66 -11.22
CA SER A 141 2.34 -6.47 -12.47
C SER A 141 2.09 -5.03 -12.93
N GLY A 142 2.82 -4.10 -12.33
CA GLY A 142 3.03 -2.77 -12.89
C GLY A 142 4.08 -2.90 -13.97
N GLY A 143 3.63 -3.18 -15.19
CA GLY A 143 4.46 -3.23 -16.39
C GLY A 143 3.72 -2.61 -17.56
N VAL A 144 4.00 -1.33 -17.78
CA VAL A 144 3.70 -0.46 -18.94
C VAL A 144 2.24 -0.17 -19.23
#